data_AF-A0A7X6YPZ2-F1
#
_entry.id   AF-A0A7X6YPZ2-F1
#
_cell.length_a   1.000
_cell.length_b   1.000
_cell.length_c   1.000
_cell.angle_alpha   90.00
_cell.angle_beta   90.00
_cell.angle_gamma   90.00
#
_symmetry.space_group_name_H-M   'P 1'
#
loop_
_entity.id
_entity.type
_entity.pdbx_description
1 polymer ?
#
loop_
_entity_poly.entity_id
_entity_poly.type
_entity_poly.pdbx_seq_one_letter_code
_entity_poly.pdbx_strand_id
1 'polypeptide(L)'
;MLEKTIFHGVTEVIFEDTNKELKSSSKYEKYNPVGELQDTVQSQGKESFEYARYWHGYLSIIRPLLLIFNITQIRILLTIIFLMLAIILLYLIAKKINIITMIIFLLSLITIEYFYIGVSLQGSFVFLITMILSIIILMKDGKIKNLGLSFFVVGMITNYFDFLTVPLITFGFPMILYFLLKQKEEKIRSKQAILIIIKTGLAWVIGYALTWFTKWVLVDVFCNRNMITSAIQQVLYRSRGNNISLFDGMLKNLHYEKYIIIFLIFVKLNYMIFRKFLVKPKIQKKYLIEDSIPYIIIALLPFIWYLIVGQHSNNHPFFTYRNLLLTIICIPISMLKDKVKYKI
;
A
#
# COMPACT_ATOMS: atom_id res chain seq x y z
N MET A 1 3.00 16.30 -20.07
CA MET A 1 3.03 15.03 -19.28
C MET A 1 1.62 14.44 -19.17
N LEU A 2 0.82 14.56 -20.24
CA LEU A 2 -0.56 14.05 -20.30
C LEU A 2 -0.66 12.87 -21.27
N GLU A 3 0.25 12.77 -22.23
CA GLU A 3 0.17 11.83 -23.35
C GLU A 3 1.25 10.76 -23.25
N LYS A 4 0.90 9.54 -23.66
CA LYS A 4 1.76 8.36 -23.52
C LYS A 4 3.00 8.46 -24.43
N THR A 5 2.87 9.07 -25.61
CA THR A 5 3.98 9.54 -26.47
C THR A 5 3.46 10.46 -27.57
N ILE A 6 4.11 11.59 -27.88
CA ILE A 6 3.81 12.40 -29.08
C ILE A 6 5.05 12.41 -29.96
N PHE A 7 4.87 12.05 -31.22
CA PHE A 7 5.88 12.23 -32.25
C PHE A 7 5.40 13.30 -33.22
N HIS A 8 6.01 14.48 -33.15
CA HIS A 8 5.72 15.58 -34.08
C HIS A 8 5.94 15.10 -35.52
N GLY A 9 4.88 15.16 -36.34
CA GLY A 9 4.89 14.72 -37.75
C GLY A 9 4.58 13.24 -37.98
N VAL A 10 4.37 12.43 -36.94
CA VAL A 10 4.04 10.99 -37.06
C VAL A 10 2.73 10.64 -36.34
N THR A 11 2.46 11.26 -35.19
CA THR A 11 1.20 11.03 -34.47
C THR A 11 0.06 11.73 -35.21
N GLU A 12 -0.89 10.93 -35.70
CA GLU A 12 -2.04 11.37 -36.49
C GLU A 12 -3.28 11.59 -35.60
N VAL A 13 -3.43 10.81 -34.53
CA VAL A 13 -4.60 10.84 -33.65
C VAL A 13 -4.19 10.82 -32.18
N ILE A 14 -4.80 11.69 -31.37
CA ILE A 14 -4.68 11.72 -29.91
C ILE A 14 -6.04 11.39 -29.31
N PHE A 15 -6.11 10.31 -28.53
CA PHE A 15 -7.30 9.92 -27.79
C PHE A 15 -7.26 10.49 -26.38
N GLU A 16 -8.31 11.21 -25.99
CA GLU A 16 -8.47 11.71 -24.62
C GLU A 16 -8.62 10.58 -23.61
N ASP A 17 -8.31 10.87 -22.35
CA ASP A 17 -8.43 9.91 -21.25
C ASP A 17 -9.91 9.57 -21.02
N THR A 18 -10.28 8.30 -21.23
CA THR A 18 -11.65 7.81 -21.12
C THR A 18 -11.90 7.12 -19.78
N ASN A 19 -13.11 6.64 -19.52
CA ASN A 19 -13.33 5.66 -18.45
C ASN A 19 -12.90 4.26 -18.94
N LYS A 20 -12.54 3.35 -18.02
CA LYS A 20 -12.07 1.95 -18.22
C LYS A 20 -10.55 1.82 -18.42
N GLU A 21 -10.09 0.60 -18.69
CA GLU A 21 -8.69 0.30 -18.91
C GLU A 21 -8.16 0.98 -20.18
N LEU A 22 -6.89 1.38 -20.14
CA LEU A 22 -6.23 1.97 -21.30
C LEU A 22 -6.13 0.90 -22.41
N LYS A 23 -6.56 1.24 -23.62
CA LYS A 23 -6.44 0.36 -24.78
C LYS A 23 -5.05 0.46 -25.40
N SER A 24 -4.71 -0.54 -26.21
CA SER A 24 -3.57 -0.41 -27.12
C SER A 24 -4.01 0.20 -28.44
N SER A 25 -3.05 0.69 -29.22
CA SER A 25 -3.27 1.16 -30.58
C SER A 25 -4.09 0.17 -31.40
N SER A 26 -4.96 0.70 -32.26
CA SER A 26 -5.82 -0.04 -33.20
C SER A 26 -5.05 -0.95 -34.15
N LYS A 27 -3.74 -0.72 -34.32
CA LYS A 27 -2.80 -1.62 -35.01
C LYS A 27 -2.78 -3.04 -34.40
N TYR A 28 -3.07 -3.16 -33.11
CA TYR A 28 -3.07 -4.45 -32.40
C TYR A 28 -4.49 -4.93 -32.13
N GLU A 29 -4.77 -6.18 -32.48
CA GLU A 29 -6.07 -6.83 -32.22
C GLU A 29 -6.36 -6.98 -30.72
N LYS A 30 -5.31 -7.06 -29.90
CA LYS A 30 -5.37 -7.23 -28.44
C LYS A 30 -4.41 -6.27 -27.76
N TYR A 31 -4.57 -6.11 -26.45
CA TYR A 31 -3.67 -5.32 -25.61
C TYR A 31 -2.20 -5.77 -25.79
N ASN A 32 -1.36 -4.87 -26.30
CA ASN A 32 0.03 -5.16 -26.65
C ASN A 32 0.98 -3.98 -26.32
N PRO A 33 1.29 -3.76 -25.03
CA PRO A 33 2.16 -2.66 -24.61
C PRO A 33 3.62 -2.81 -25.07
N VAL A 34 4.08 -4.04 -25.35
CA VAL A 34 5.44 -4.30 -25.85
C VAL A 34 5.55 -3.87 -27.30
N GLY A 35 4.53 -4.18 -28.11
CA GLY A 35 4.43 -3.68 -29.47
C GLY A 35 4.39 -2.15 -29.52
N GLU A 36 3.57 -1.51 -28.69
CA GLU A 36 3.53 -0.03 -28.62
C GLU A 36 4.88 0.58 -28.23
N LEU A 37 5.64 -0.07 -27.34
CA LEU A 37 6.99 0.36 -27.01
C LEU A 37 7.93 0.22 -28.20
N GLN A 38 7.84 -0.87 -28.96
CA GLN A 38 8.62 -1.06 -30.19
C GLN A 38 8.28 0.01 -31.23
N ASP A 39 6.99 0.28 -31.45
CA ASP A 39 6.52 1.34 -32.35
C ASP A 39 7.02 2.72 -31.90
N THR A 40 7.02 2.97 -30.60
CA THR A 40 7.59 4.18 -30.00
C THR A 40 9.10 4.30 -30.29
N VAL A 41 9.88 3.24 -30.07
CA VAL A 41 11.32 3.24 -30.34
C VAL A 41 11.61 3.42 -31.84
N GLN A 42 10.77 2.86 -32.71
CA GLN A 42 10.89 2.96 -34.16
C GLN A 42 10.27 4.25 -34.73
N SER A 43 9.69 5.12 -33.90
CA SER A 43 8.96 6.33 -34.33
C SER A 43 7.84 6.03 -35.33
N GLN A 44 7.07 4.97 -35.08
CA GLN A 44 5.93 4.50 -35.89
C GLN A 44 4.58 4.64 -35.17
N GLY A 45 4.55 5.27 -34.00
CA GLY A 45 3.33 5.46 -33.19
C GLY A 45 2.38 6.49 -33.80
N LYS A 46 1.43 6.02 -34.62
CA LYS A 46 0.39 6.86 -35.26
C LYS A 46 -0.69 7.34 -34.30
N GLU A 47 -0.93 6.59 -33.23
CA GLU A 47 -1.93 6.91 -32.22
C GLU A 47 -1.26 7.21 -30.88
N SER A 48 -1.76 8.23 -30.18
CA SER A 48 -1.39 8.53 -28.80
C SER A 48 -2.61 8.52 -27.89
N PHE A 49 -2.39 8.17 -26.63
CA PHE A 49 -3.44 8.10 -25.62
C PHE A 49 -3.06 9.01 -24.45
N GLU A 50 -3.97 9.89 -24.07
CA GLU A 50 -3.87 10.65 -22.84
C GLU A 50 -4.05 9.74 -21.61
N TYR A 51 -3.25 9.97 -20.59
CA TYR A 51 -3.36 9.32 -19.30
C TYR A 51 -3.16 10.33 -18.18
N ALA A 52 -4.20 11.10 -17.94
CA ALA A 52 -4.21 12.21 -17.00
C ALA A 52 -4.56 11.77 -15.56
N ARG A 53 -5.06 10.54 -15.35
CA ARG A 53 -5.53 10.04 -14.04
C ARG A 53 -4.53 10.14 -12.88
N TYR A 54 -3.27 9.79 -13.10
CA TYR A 54 -2.26 9.66 -12.04
C TYR A 54 -1.07 10.58 -12.26
N TRP A 55 -0.42 11.04 -11.18
CA TRP A 55 0.70 11.98 -11.26
C TRP A 55 1.98 11.40 -11.88
N HIS A 56 2.17 10.08 -11.86
CA HIS A 56 3.44 9.44 -12.27
C HIS A 56 4.66 9.97 -11.50
N GLY A 57 4.51 10.27 -10.22
CA GLY A 57 5.59 10.84 -9.40
C GLY A 57 6.86 10.01 -9.40
N TYR A 58 6.76 8.68 -9.56
CA TYR A 58 7.94 7.81 -9.67
C TYR A 58 8.85 8.19 -10.86
N LEU A 59 8.30 8.72 -11.95
CA LEU A 59 9.08 9.13 -13.11
C LEU A 59 9.98 10.34 -12.82
N SER A 60 9.66 11.18 -11.83
CA SER A 60 10.54 12.28 -11.43
C SER A 60 11.86 11.77 -10.85
N ILE A 61 11.89 10.54 -10.35
CA ILE A 61 13.07 9.86 -9.81
C ILE A 61 13.69 8.92 -10.85
N ILE A 62 12.87 8.12 -11.54
CA ILE A 62 13.37 7.11 -12.48
C ILE A 62 14.02 7.78 -13.71
N ARG A 63 13.47 8.88 -14.25
CA ARG A 63 14.03 9.52 -15.45
C ARG A 63 15.45 10.06 -15.24
N PRO A 64 15.76 10.83 -14.16
CA PRO A 64 17.13 11.20 -13.87
C PRO A 64 18.06 9.99 -13.67
N LEU A 65 17.60 8.94 -13.00
CA LEU A 65 18.41 7.73 -12.81
C LEU A 65 18.75 7.04 -14.14
N LEU A 66 17.83 7.07 -15.11
CA LEU A 66 18.06 6.48 -16.44
C LEU A 66 19.14 7.18 -17.27
N LEU A 67 19.57 8.39 -16.88
CA LEU A 67 20.70 9.07 -17.50
C LEU A 67 22.05 8.43 -17.12
N ILE A 68 22.09 7.70 -16.00
CA ILE A 68 23.31 7.16 -15.39
C ILE A 68 23.26 5.62 -15.35
N PHE A 69 22.08 5.04 -15.18
CA PHE A 69 21.85 3.62 -15.00
C PHE A 69 20.86 3.07 -16.04
N ASN A 70 21.01 1.80 -16.41
CA ASN A 70 19.96 1.10 -17.14
C ASN A 70 18.86 0.58 -16.19
N ILE A 71 17.73 0.13 -16.76
CA ILE A 71 16.56 -0.35 -15.99
C ILE A 71 16.94 -1.48 -15.02
N THR A 72 17.80 -2.41 -15.44
CA THR A 72 18.24 -3.54 -14.61
C THR A 72 19.04 -3.05 -13.40
N GLN A 73 19.97 -2.13 -13.60
CA GLN A 73 20.76 -1.51 -12.53
C GLN A 73 19.87 -0.75 -11.54
N ILE A 74 18.86 -0.02 -12.02
CA ILE A 74 17.88 0.67 -11.16
C ILE A 74 17.11 -0.33 -10.30
N ARG A 75 16.65 -1.45 -10.88
CA ARG A 75 15.95 -2.51 -10.12
C ARG A 75 16.84 -3.11 -9.04
N ILE A 76 18.11 -3.41 -9.36
CA ILE A 76 19.09 -3.92 -8.39
C ILE A 76 19.28 -2.91 -7.26
N LEU A 77 19.47 -1.63 -7.58
CA LEU A 77 19.62 -0.55 -6.60
C LEU A 77 18.41 -0.48 -5.66
N LEU A 78 17.19 -0.50 -6.20
CA LEU A 78 15.97 -0.52 -5.39
C LEU A 78 15.89 -1.74 -4.49
N THR A 79 16.24 -2.93 -4.98
CA THR A 79 16.28 -4.14 -4.16
C THR A 79 17.27 -4.03 -3.00
N ILE A 80 18.47 -3.48 -3.23
CA ILE A 80 19.46 -3.22 -2.17
C ILE A 80 18.89 -2.24 -1.14
N ILE A 81 18.26 -1.15 -1.58
CA ILE A 81 17.61 -0.18 -0.69
C ILE A 81 16.54 -0.86 0.17
N PHE A 82 15.69 -1.71 -0.42
CA PHE A 82 14.67 -2.43 0.33
C PHE A 82 15.24 -3.40 1.37
N LEU A 83 16.34 -4.10 1.05
CA LEU A 83 17.06 -4.95 1.99
C LEU A 83 17.60 -4.12 3.16
N MET A 84 18.26 -2.99 2.90
CA MET A 84 18.78 -2.09 3.94
C MET A 84 17.65 -1.56 4.83
N LEU A 85 16.55 -1.09 4.24
CA LEU A 85 15.40 -0.60 4.99
C LEU A 85 14.75 -1.69 5.85
N ALA A 86 14.66 -2.93 5.34
CA ALA A 86 14.16 -4.05 6.12
C ALA A 86 15.07 -4.37 7.31
N ILE A 87 16.39 -4.41 7.10
CA ILE A 87 17.36 -4.65 8.19
C ILE A 87 17.22 -3.57 9.27
N ILE A 88 17.19 -2.29 8.88
CA ILE A 88 17.05 -1.16 9.81
C ILE A 88 15.73 -1.26 10.57
N LEU A 89 14.62 -1.50 9.86
CA LEU A 89 13.30 -1.64 10.46
C LEU A 89 13.28 -2.78 11.49
N LEU A 90 13.71 -3.97 11.09
CA LEU A 90 13.69 -5.17 11.93
C LEU A 90 14.60 -5.01 13.15
N TYR A 91 15.79 -4.42 12.97
CA TYR A 91 16.68 -4.06 14.09
C TYR A 91 15.99 -3.11 15.09
N LEU A 92 15.35 -2.05 14.60
CA LEU A 92 14.64 -1.10 15.45
C LEU A 92 13.44 -1.74 16.17
N ILE A 93 12.67 -2.60 15.49
CA ILE A 93 11.58 -3.36 16.12
C ILE A 93 12.12 -4.25 17.23
N ALA A 94 13.20 -5.00 16.99
CA ALA A 94 13.80 -5.88 18.00
C ALA A 94 14.27 -5.07 19.23
N LYS A 95 14.92 -3.93 18.99
CA LYS A 95 15.49 -3.07 20.03
C LYS A 95 14.44 -2.30 20.83
N LYS A 96 13.45 -1.72 20.16
CA LYS A 96 12.46 -0.81 20.78
C LYS A 96 11.22 -1.54 21.28
N ILE A 97 10.81 -2.62 20.60
CA ILE A 97 9.59 -3.37 20.90
C ILE A 97 9.93 -4.72 21.53
N ASN A 98 10.35 -5.72 20.74
CA ASN A 98 10.92 -7.00 21.18
C ASN A 98 11.24 -7.90 19.96
N ILE A 99 12.00 -8.97 20.20
CA ILE A 99 12.41 -9.94 19.16
C ILE A 99 11.24 -10.72 18.53
N ILE A 100 10.18 -11.05 19.29
CA ILE A 100 9.05 -11.82 18.78
C ILE A 100 8.27 -10.99 17.76
N THR A 101 8.04 -9.70 18.06
CA THR A 101 7.44 -8.76 17.12
C THR A 101 8.30 -8.59 15.88
N MET A 102 9.64 -8.53 16.02
CA MET A 102 10.53 -8.50 14.86
C MET A 102 10.35 -9.73 13.96
N ILE A 103 10.30 -10.94 14.54
CA ILE A 103 10.09 -12.19 13.78
C ILE A 103 8.75 -12.16 13.05
N ILE A 104 7.67 -11.69 13.68
CA ILE A 104 6.37 -11.53 13.00
C ILE A 104 6.50 -10.64 11.78
N PHE A 105 7.11 -9.47 11.93
CA PHE A 105 7.30 -8.54 10.81
C PHE A 105 8.17 -9.16 9.71
N LEU A 106 9.28 -9.83 10.06
CA LEU A 106 10.15 -10.51 9.09
C LEU A 106 9.37 -11.55 8.28
N LEU A 107 8.66 -12.47 8.95
CA LEU A 107 7.87 -13.49 8.28
C LEU A 107 6.77 -12.87 7.42
N SER A 108 6.13 -11.81 7.89
CA SER A 108 5.09 -11.11 7.14
C SER A 108 5.63 -10.45 5.86
N LEU A 109 6.83 -9.85 5.93
CA LEU A 109 7.50 -9.28 4.75
C LEU A 109 7.89 -10.37 3.73
N ILE A 110 8.32 -11.54 4.21
CA ILE A 110 8.60 -12.69 3.34
C ILE A 110 7.32 -13.16 2.64
N THR A 111 6.20 -13.30 3.38
CA THR A 111 4.93 -13.77 2.82
C THR A 111 4.45 -12.91 1.66
N ILE A 112 4.56 -11.58 1.75
CA ILE A 112 4.13 -10.68 0.67
C ILE A 112 5.20 -10.44 -0.41
N GLU A 113 6.27 -11.22 -0.40
CA GLU A 113 7.39 -11.13 -1.34
C GLU A 113 8.07 -9.74 -1.35
N TYR A 114 8.17 -9.10 -0.19
CA TYR A 114 8.66 -7.72 -0.07
C TYR A 114 10.03 -7.51 -0.75
N PHE A 115 10.93 -8.48 -0.63
CA PHE A 115 12.29 -8.39 -1.16
C PHE A 115 12.37 -8.43 -2.70
N TYR A 116 11.28 -8.76 -3.39
CA TYR A 116 11.20 -8.74 -4.85
C TYR A 116 10.57 -7.46 -5.41
N ILE A 117 10.10 -6.55 -4.55
CA ILE A 117 9.38 -5.34 -4.98
C ILE A 117 10.25 -4.40 -5.81
N GLY A 118 11.57 -4.37 -5.58
CA GLY A 118 12.53 -3.57 -6.36
C GLY A 118 12.51 -3.83 -7.87
N VAL A 119 11.97 -4.98 -8.30
CA VAL A 119 11.76 -5.30 -9.73
C VAL A 119 10.64 -4.45 -10.35
N SER A 120 9.64 -4.06 -9.55
CA SER A 120 8.53 -3.19 -9.97
C SER A 120 8.83 -1.72 -9.68
N LEU A 121 9.25 -0.97 -10.71
CA LEU A 121 9.58 0.45 -10.58
C LEU A 121 8.40 1.30 -10.07
N GLN A 122 7.19 0.99 -10.55
CA GLN A 122 5.97 1.70 -10.18
C GLN A 122 5.53 1.35 -8.75
N GLY A 123 5.52 0.06 -8.39
CA GLY A 123 5.05 -0.40 -7.08
C GLY A 123 6.02 -0.12 -5.92
N SER A 124 7.30 0.14 -6.22
CA SER A 124 8.35 0.32 -5.22
C SER A 124 8.14 1.52 -4.30
N PHE A 125 7.67 2.66 -4.83
CA PHE A 125 7.63 3.90 -4.06
C PHE A 125 6.66 3.86 -2.88
N VAL A 126 5.55 3.12 -3.00
CA VAL A 126 4.59 2.92 -1.90
C VAL A 126 5.26 2.20 -0.73
N PHE A 127 6.09 1.19 -1.02
CA PHE A 127 6.84 0.48 0.01
C PHE A 127 7.98 1.32 0.59
N LEU A 128 8.67 2.14 -0.22
CA LEU A 128 9.67 3.08 0.30
C LEU A 128 9.05 4.05 1.31
N ILE A 129 7.91 4.67 0.97
CA ILE A 129 7.16 5.56 1.86
C ILE A 129 6.78 4.83 3.15
N THR A 130 6.23 3.62 3.03
CA THR A 130 5.82 2.78 4.17
C THR A 130 6.99 2.50 5.12
N MET A 131 8.13 2.08 4.58
CA MET A 131 9.31 1.70 5.37
C MET A 131 9.97 2.92 6.01
N ILE A 132 10.13 4.02 5.27
CA ILE A 132 10.73 5.25 5.78
C ILE A 132 9.88 5.83 6.92
N LEU A 133 8.56 5.94 6.74
CA LEU A 133 7.67 6.44 7.79
C LEU A 133 7.71 5.54 9.04
N SER A 134 7.71 4.23 8.85
CA SER A 134 7.81 3.24 9.92
C SER A 134 9.09 3.39 10.74
N ILE A 135 10.23 3.56 10.06
CA ILE A 135 11.53 3.80 10.68
C ILE A 135 11.52 5.13 11.44
N ILE A 136 10.97 6.20 10.87
CA ILE A 136 10.85 7.50 11.54
C ILE A 136 10.02 7.38 12.83
N ILE A 137 8.89 6.67 12.80
CA ILE A 137 8.06 6.43 13.98
C ILE A 137 8.85 5.69 15.07
N LEU A 138 9.60 4.64 14.70
CA LEU A 138 10.44 3.89 15.64
C LEU A 138 11.60 4.72 16.20
N MET A 139 12.29 5.51 15.37
CA MET A 139 13.40 6.37 15.79
C MET A 139 12.93 7.47 16.76
N LYS A 140 11.71 7.97 16.57
CA LYS A 140 11.10 8.99 17.44
C LYS A 140 10.33 8.39 18.62
N ASP A 141 10.39 7.08 18.84
CA ASP A 141 9.64 6.39 19.90
C ASP A 141 8.13 6.72 19.87
N GLY A 142 7.57 6.90 18.67
CA GLY A 142 6.17 7.29 18.50
C GLY A 142 5.83 8.73 18.94
N LYS A 143 6.81 9.54 19.32
CA LYS A 143 6.64 10.95 19.75
C LYS A 143 6.61 11.87 18.53
N ILE A 144 5.54 11.74 17.74
CA ILE A 144 5.26 12.59 16.58
C ILE A 144 4.37 13.75 17.01
N LYS A 145 4.88 14.99 16.91
CA LYS A 145 4.19 16.21 17.37
C LYS A 145 2.76 16.35 16.84
N ASN A 146 2.57 16.12 15.54
CA ASN A 146 1.25 16.15 14.91
C ASN A 146 1.08 14.93 14.00
N LEU A 147 0.62 13.83 14.58
CA LEU A 147 0.42 12.56 13.88
C LEU A 147 -0.58 12.69 12.73
N GLY A 148 -1.65 13.46 12.91
CA GLY A 148 -2.66 13.71 11.87
C GLY A 148 -2.07 14.40 10.64
N LEU A 149 -1.32 15.50 10.84
CA LEU A 149 -0.62 16.19 9.76
C LEU A 149 0.42 15.30 9.08
N SER A 150 1.15 14.48 9.84
CA SER A 150 2.09 13.52 9.26
C SER A 150 1.39 12.55 8.31
N PHE A 151 0.24 11.99 8.71
CA PHE A 151 -0.52 11.08 7.84
C PHE A 151 -1.21 11.80 6.68
N PHE A 152 -1.61 13.05 6.83
CA PHE A 152 -2.07 13.89 5.71
C PHE A 152 -0.99 14.03 4.63
N VAL A 153 0.23 14.42 5.02
CA VAL A 153 1.37 14.56 4.10
C VAL A 153 1.72 13.21 3.48
N VAL A 154 1.69 12.13 4.25
CA VAL A 154 1.93 10.78 3.73
C VAL A 154 0.86 10.41 2.70
N GLY A 155 -0.42 10.73 2.94
CA GLY A 155 -1.48 10.54 1.95
C GLY A 155 -1.19 11.26 0.64
N MET A 156 -0.75 12.52 0.71
CA MET A 156 -0.37 13.31 -0.47
C MET A 156 0.81 12.68 -1.23
N ILE A 157 1.88 12.32 -0.52
CA ILE A 157 3.08 11.72 -1.12
C ILE A 157 2.74 10.36 -1.73
N THR A 158 1.96 9.53 -1.02
CA THR A 158 1.51 8.24 -1.55
C THR A 158 0.73 8.46 -2.84
N ASN A 159 -0.23 9.37 -2.89
CA ASN A 159 -1.00 9.65 -4.11
C ASN A 159 -0.12 10.10 -5.30
N TYR A 160 0.88 10.94 -5.04
CA TYR A 160 1.78 11.42 -6.07
C TYR A 160 2.58 10.28 -6.74
N PHE A 161 3.05 9.31 -5.97
CA PHE A 161 3.82 8.18 -6.47
C PHE A 161 2.99 6.97 -6.92
N ASP A 162 1.82 6.78 -6.32
CA ASP A 162 1.01 5.56 -6.42
C ASP A 162 0.03 5.56 -7.59
N PHE A 163 -0.34 4.35 -8.00
CA PHE A 163 -1.30 4.03 -9.08
C PHE A 163 -2.47 3.20 -8.55
N LEU A 164 -2.91 3.51 -7.34
CA LEU A 164 -3.87 2.70 -6.60
C LEU A 164 -3.34 1.27 -6.37
N THR A 165 -2.02 1.09 -6.17
CA THR A 165 -1.43 -0.25 -6.04
C THR A 165 -1.79 -0.89 -4.69
N VAL A 166 -1.09 -0.47 -3.63
CA VAL A 166 -1.35 -0.86 -2.23
C VAL A 166 -1.22 0.34 -1.29
N PRO A 167 -1.84 1.50 -1.59
CA PRO A 167 -1.60 2.74 -0.84
C PRO A 167 -1.90 2.61 0.65
N LEU A 168 -2.83 1.73 1.02
CA LEU A 168 -3.28 1.49 2.39
C LEU A 168 -2.13 1.10 3.35
N ILE A 169 -1.09 0.42 2.87
CA ILE A 169 0.03 0.01 3.73
C ILE A 169 0.84 1.22 4.24
N THR A 170 0.83 2.35 3.52
CA THR A 170 1.51 3.59 3.94
C THR A 170 0.87 4.22 5.17
N PHE A 171 -0.39 3.85 5.45
CA PHE A 171 -1.09 4.20 6.68
C PHE A 171 -0.99 3.09 7.72
N GLY A 172 -1.46 1.89 7.37
CA GLY A 172 -1.68 0.81 8.33
C GLY A 172 -0.40 0.31 8.99
N PHE A 173 0.67 0.11 8.23
CA PHE A 173 1.90 -0.48 8.74
C PHE A 173 2.63 0.44 9.74
N PRO A 174 2.82 1.74 9.45
CA PRO A 174 3.33 2.70 10.43
C PRO A 174 2.43 2.85 11.66
N MET A 175 1.10 2.79 11.50
CA MET A 175 0.15 2.83 12.62
C MET A 175 0.28 1.62 13.57
N ILE A 176 0.57 0.43 13.06
CA ILE A 176 0.85 -0.75 13.91
C ILE A 176 2.02 -0.46 14.84
N LEU A 177 3.12 0.07 14.30
CA LEU A 177 4.33 0.40 15.06
C LEU A 177 4.08 1.52 16.07
N TYR A 178 3.32 2.54 15.69
CA TYR A 178 2.91 3.60 16.61
C TYR A 178 2.17 3.05 17.85
N PHE A 179 1.19 2.15 17.65
CA PHE A 179 0.47 1.53 18.77
C PHE A 179 1.33 0.60 19.60
N LEU A 180 2.25 -0.16 18.97
CA LEU A 180 3.19 -1.02 19.69
C LEU A 180 4.08 -0.22 20.65
N LEU A 181 4.59 0.94 20.20
CA LEU A 181 5.38 1.85 21.04
C LEU A 181 4.53 2.49 22.12
N LYS A 182 3.36 3.03 21.77
CA LYS A 182 2.53 3.73 22.74
C LYS A 182 2.01 2.82 23.86
N GLN A 183 1.60 1.60 23.54
CA GLN A 183 1.16 0.62 24.54
C GLN A 183 2.29 0.15 25.48
N LYS A 184 3.56 0.41 25.13
CA LYS A 184 4.72 0.16 26.01
C LYS A 184 4.91 1.30 27.01
N GLU A 185 4.70 2.55 26.57
CA GLU A 185 4.82 3.75 27.42
C GLU A 185 3.61 3.88 28.35
N GLU A 186 2.40 3.76 27.81
CA GLU A 186 1.15 4.05 28.51
C GLU A 186 0.02 3.13 28.06
N LYS A 187 -0.97 2.91 28.93
CA LYS A 187 -2.19 2.18 28.55
C LYS A 187 -3.08 3.09 27.71
N ILE A 188 -3.21 2.79 26.42
CA ILE A 188 -4.20 3.43 25.56
C ILE A 188 -5.54 2.71 25.72
N ARG A 189 -6.58 3.45 26.13
CA ARG A 189 -7.95 2.93 26.14
C ARG A 189 -8.44 2.70 24.71
N SER A 190 -9.26 1.68 24.49
CA SER A 190 -9.73 1.33 23.14
C SER A 190 -10.45 2.47 22.42
N LYS A 191 -11.25 3.28 23.14
CA LYS A 191 -11.89 4.48 22.57
C LYS A 191 -10.87 5.48 22.01
N GLN A 192 -9.75 5.68 22.72
CA GLN A 192 -8.68 6.58 22.28
C GLN A 192 -7.96 5.99 21.06
N ALA A 193 -7.69 4.68 21.05
CA ALA A 193 -7.09 4.03 19.89
C ALA A 193 -7.97 4.15 18.63
N ILE A 194 -9.28 3.90 18.76
CA ILE A 194 -10.25 4.05 17.68
C ILE A 194 -10.23 5.50 17.16
N LEU A 195 -10.30 6.48 18.07
CA LEU A 195 -10.29 7.89 17.70
C LEU A 195 -9.00 8.29 16.97
N ILE A 196 -7.85 7.79 17.41
CA ILE A 196 -6.57 8.04 16.74
C ILE A 196 -6.62 7.48 15.32
N ILE A 197 -7.00 6.20 15.14
CA ILE A 197 -7.09 5.55 13.82
C ILE A 197 -8.02 6.33 12.89
N ILE A 198 -9.19 6.75 13.37
CA ILE A 198 -10.16 7.51 12.57
C ILE A 198 -9.57 8.87 12.18
N LYS A 199 -9.02 9.63 13.13
CA LYS A 199 -8.49 10.97 12.85
C LYS A 199 -7.30 10.93 11.89
N THR A 200 -6.35 10.03 12.10
CA THR A 200 -5.17 9.90 11.24
C THR A 200 -5.51 9.27 9.90
N GLY A 201 -6.44 8.30 9.88
CA GLY A 201 -6.96 7.69 8.66
C GLY A 201 -7.71 8.70 7.79
N LEU A 202 -8.59 9.51 8.37
CA LEU A 202 -9.26 10.60 7.65
C LEU A 202 -8.25 11.63 7.13
N ALA A 203 -7.27 12.02 7.94
CA ALA A 203 -6.23 12.93 7.49
C ALA A 203 -5.47 12.36 6.27
N TRP A 204 -5.10 11.07 6.30
CA TRP A 204 -4.48 10.37 5.18
C TRP A 204 -5.37 10.34 3.94
N VAL A 205 -6.65 9.98 4.09
CA VAL A 205 -7.62 9.94 2.98
C VAL A 205 -7.80 11.33 2.36
N ILE A 206 -7.93 12.38 3.17
CA ILE A 206 -8.08 13.76 2.69
C ILE A 206 -6.82 14.19 1.94
N GLY A 207 -5.62 13.92 2.48
CA GLY A 207 -4.36 14.23 1.80
C GLY A 207 -4.24 13.50 0.46
N TYR A 208 -4.59 12.21 0.43
CA TYR A 208 -4.58 11.42 -0.81
C TYR A 208 -5.57 11.95 -1.85
N ALA A 209 -6.82 12.21 -1.44
CA ALA A 209 -7.89 12.66 -2.33
C ALA A 209 -7.63 14.08 -2.88
N LEU A 210 -7.16 15.02 -2.05
CA LEU A 210 -6.87 16.39 -2.47
C LEU A 210 -5.73 16.43 -3.51
N THR A 211 -4.70 15.59 -3.37
CA THR A 211 -3.63 15.53 -4.36
C THR A 211 -4.13 15.04 -5.73
N TRP A 212 -5.01 14.03 -5.78
CA TRP A 212 -5.66 13.63 -7.03
C TRP A 212 -6.52 14.74 -7.62
N PHE A 213 -7.41 15.29 -6.80
CA PHE A 213 -8.36 16.32 -7.22
C PHE A 213 -7.64 17.55 -7.79
N THR A 214 -6.53 17.94 -7.16
CA THR A 214 -5.69 19.04 -7.65
C THR A 214 -5.20 18.77 -9.08
N LYS A 215 -4.81 17.53 -9.41
CA LYS A 215 -4.42 17.19 -10.79
C LYS A 215 -5.55 17.41 -11.76
N TRP A 216 -6.73 16.89 -11.42
CA TRP A 216 -7.89 16.95 -12.31
C TRP A 216 -8.31 18.39 -12.58
N VAL A 217 -8.32 19.25 -11.54
CA VAL A 217 -8.57 20.69 -11.68
C VAL A 217 -7.53 21.35 -12.59
N LEU A 218 -6.23 21.08 -12.39
CA LEU A 218 -5.19 21.66 -13.24
C LEU A 218 -5.34 21.25 -14.70
N VAL A 219 -5.70 19.99 -14.97
CA VAL A 219 -5.92 19.51 -16.34
C VAL A 219 -7.14 20.19 -16.98
N ASP A 220 -8.23 20.34 -16.24
CA ASP A 220 -9.44 21.00 -16.77
C ASP A 220 -9.17 22.48 -17.08
N VAL A 221 -8.51 23.18 -16.15
CA VAL A 221 -8.21 24.62 -16.29
C VAL A 221 -7.20 24.90 -17.40
N PHE A 222 -6.11 24.14 -17.46
CA PHE A 222 -5.00 24.46 -18.38
C PHE A 222 -5.07 23.72 -19.71
N CYS A 223 -5.75 22.58 -19.78
CA CYS A 223 -5.81 21.75 -21.00
C CYS A 223 -7.20 21.72 -21.61
N ASN A 224 -8.19 22.41 -21.02
CA ASN A 224 -9.57 22.50 -21.51
C ASN A 224 -10.19 21.12 -21.76
N ARG A 225 -10.00 20.20 -20.81
CA ARG A 225 -10.53 18.83 -20.80
C ARG A 225 -11.68 18.71 -19.78
N ASN A 226 -12.41 17.59 -19.83
CA ASN A 226 -13.43 17.22 -18.83
C ASN A 226 -12.90 16.12 -17.89
N MET A 227 -11.68 16.29 -17.39
CA MET A 227 -10.96 15.32 -16.57
C MET A 227 -11.65 15.02 -15.24
N ILE A 228 -12.24 16.00 -14.56
CA ILE A 228 -12.96 15.74 -13.29
C ILE A 228 -14.10 14.73 -13.52
N THR A 229 -14.91 14.94 -14.57
CA THR A 229 -16.03 14.05 -14.91
C THR A 229 -15.52 12.65 -15.26
N SER A 230 -14.50 12.55 -16.11
CA SER A 230 -13.87 11.27 -16.46
C SER A 230 -13.29 10.55 -15.24
N ALA A 231 -12.65 11.29 -14.33
CA ALA A 231 -12.08 10.74 -13.11
C ALA A 231 -13.14 10.19 -12.14
N ILE A 232 -14.26 10.89 -11.94
CA ILE A 232 -15.36 10.42 -11.10
C ILE A 232 -15.96 9.13 -11.68
N GLN A 233 -16.23 9.09 -12.99
CA GLN A 233 -16.69 7.88 -13.65
C GLN A 233 -15.70 6.74 -13.51
N GLN A 234 -14.41 7.04 -13.58
CA GLN A 234 -13.34 6.06 -13.39
C GLN A 234 -13.30 5.51 -11.96
N VAL A 235 -13.49 6.34 -10.94
CA VAL A 235 -13.59 5.90 -9.54
C VAL A 235 -14.77 4.94 -9.37
N LEU A 236 -15.95 5.29 -9.89
CA LEU A 236 -17.14 4.43 -9.85
C LEU A 236 -16.88 3.09 -10.56
N TYR A 237 -16.24 3.13 -11.72
CA TYR A 237 -15.85 1.94 -12.46
C TYR A 237 -14.87 1.06 -11.66
N ARG A 238 -13.87 1.64 -10.97
CA ARG A 238 -12.90 0.89 -10.14
C ARG A 238 -13.52 0.33 -8.85
N SER A 239 -14.62 0.91 -8.37
CA SER A 239 -15.36 0.38 -7.23
C SER A 239 -16.16 -0.86 -7.58
N ARG A 240 -17.04 -0.79 -8.59
CA ARG A 240 -18.01 -1.88 -8.86
C ARG A 240 -17.91 -2.52 -10.24
N GLY A 241 -17.43 -1.77 -11.24
CA GLY A 241 -17.45 -2.16 -12.65
C GLY A 241 -18.75 -2.86 -13.08
N ASN A 242 -18.72 -3.60 -14.18
CA ASN A 242 -19.87 -4.39 -14.61
C ASN A 242 -19.56 -5.87 -14.31
N ASN A 243 -20.50 -6.57 -13.66
CA ASN A 243 -20.50 -8.02 -13.43
C ASN A 243 -19.50 -8.56 -12.38
N ILE A 244 -19.22 -7.81 -11.32
CA ILE A 244 -18.40 -8.29 -10.19
C ILE A 244 -19.22 -8.34 -8.91
N SER A 245 -19.17 -9.48 -8.22
CA SER A 245 -19.80 -9.64 -6.91
C SER A 245 -19.06 -8.83 -5.85
N LEU A 246 -19.76 -8.43 -4.78
CA LEU A 246 -19.20 -7.62 -3.70
C LEU A 246 -17.92 -8.24 -3.10
N PHE A 247 -17.82 -9.57 -3.06
CA PHE A 247 -16.73 -10.29 -2.40
C PHE A 247 -15.68 -10.86 -3.35
N ASP A 248 -15.88 -10.79 -4.67
CA ASP A 248 -14.95 -11.40 -5.64
C ASP A 248 -13.53 -10.84 -5.51
N GLY A 249 -13.40 -9.52 -5.36
CA GLY A 249 -12.12 -8.86 -5.13
C GLY A 249 -11.41 -9.40 -3.90
N MET A 250 -12.13 -9.55 -2.79
CA MET A 250 -11.59 -10.13 -1.56
C MET A 250 -11.13 -11.58 -1.75
N LEU A 251 -11.99 -12.42 -2.35
CA LEU A 251 -11.71 -13.84 -2.55
C LEU A 251 -10.51 -14.06 -3.47
N LYS A 252 -10.38 -13.29 -4.57
CA LYS A 252 -9.23 -13.38 -5.46
C LYS A 252 -7.92 -12.97 -4.78
N ASN A 253 -7.94 -11.94 -3.95
CA ASN A 253 -6.74 -11.52 -3.20
C ASN A 253 -6.32 -12.57 -2.17
N LEU A 254 -7.28 -13.18 -1.48
CA LEU A 254 -7.02 -14.29 -0.56
C LEU A 254 -6.51 -15.54 -1.31
N HIS A 255 -7.03 -15.83 -2.50
CA HIS A 255 -6.60 -16.96 -3.31
C HIS A 255 -5.19 -16.75 -3.89
N TYR A 256 -4.87 -15.51 -4.30
CA TYR A 256 -3.54 -15.18 -4.81
C TYR A 256 -2.48 -15.38 -3.72
N GLU A 257 -2.78 -14.97 -2.49
CA GLU A 257 -1.92 -15.23 -1.34
C GLU A 257 -2.10 -16.67 -0.83
N LYS A 258 -1.43 -17.62 -1.50
CA LYS A 258 -1.58 -19.06 -1.21
C LYS A 258 -1.22 -19.46 0.22
N TYR A 259 -0.38 -18.68 0.90
CA TYR A 259 0.22 -19.07 2.17
C TYR A 259 -0.39 -18.36 3.38
N ILE A 260 -1.29 -17.38 3.21
CA ILE A 260 -1.87 -16.64 4.35
C ILE A 260 -2.62 -17.55 5.31
N ILE A 261 -3.45 -18.46 4.81
CA ILE A 261 -4.25 -19.37 5.65
C ILE A 261 -3.31 -20.30 6.42
N ILE A 262 -2.31 -20.87 5.75
CA ILE A 262 -1.32 -21.77 6.36
C ILE A 262 -0.53 -21.03 7.44
N PHE A 263 -0.07 -19.81 7.15
CA PHE A 263 0.65 -18.96 8.10
C PHE A 263 -0.20 -18.63 9.34
N LEU A 264 -1.45 -18.19 9.14
CA LEU A 264 -2.35 -17.84 10.24
C LEU A 264 -2.72 -19.06 11.09
N ILE A 265 -2.94 -20.23 10.47
CA ILE A 265 -3.18 -21.49 11.18
C ILE A 265 -1.94 -21.88 12.00
N PHE A 266 -0.75 -21.83 11.40
CA PHE A 266 0.51 -22.13 12.07
C PHE A 266 0.71 -21.22 13.29
N VAL A 267 0.51 -19.91 13.14
CA VAL A 267 0.58 -18.96 14.26
C VAL A 267 -0.44 -19.32 15.35
N LYS A 268 -1.69 -19.59 14.99
CA LYS A 268 -2.76 -19.95 15.94
C LYS A 268 -2.44 -21.24 16.70
N LEU A 269 -1.95 -22.27 16.02
CA LEU A 269 -1.57 -23.55 16.64
C LEU A 269 -0.42 -23.37 17.64
N ASN A 270 0.64 -22.68 17.23
CA ASN A 270 1.75 -22.35 18.12
C ASN A 270 1.30 -21.52 19.33
N TYR A 271 0.40 -20.57 19.13
CA TYR A 271 -0.21 -19.80 20.21
C TYR A 271 -1.00 -20.70 21.18
N MET A 272 -1.83 -21.62 20.69
CA MET A 272 -2.62 -22.54 21.51
C MET A 272 -1.75 -23.48 22.35
N ILE A 273 -0.73 -24.08 21.73
CA ILE A 273 0.24 -24.96 22.40
C ILE A 273 0.95 -24.17 23.50
N PHE A 274 1.50 -23.00 23.19
CA PHE A 274 2.21 -22.17 24.15
C PHE A 274 1.32 -21.73 25.33
N ARG A 275 0.05 -21.38 25.07
CA ARG A 275 -0.90 -20.98 26.11
C ARG A 275 -1.18 -22.12 27.09
N LYS A 276 -1.24 -23.36 26.61
CA LYS A 276 -1.46 -24.56 27.44
C LYS A 276 -0.32 -24.81 28.43
N PHE A 277 0.92 -24.44 28.08
CA PHE A 277 2.11 -24.77 28.87
C PHE A 277 2.65 -23.63 29.77
N LEU A 278 2.34 -22.35 29.50
CA LEU A 278 3.07 -21.23 30.12
C LEU A 278 2.20 -20.16 30.82
N VAL A 279 0.87 -20.23 30.75
CA VAL A 279 0.00 -19.17 31.28
C VAL A 279 -0.68 -19.59 32.59
N LYS A 280 -0.28 -18.98 33.72
CA LYS A 280 -1.09 -18.99 34.96
C LYS A 280 -2.25 -17.98 34.82
N PRO A 281 -3.49 -18.30 35.25
CA PRO A 281 -4.72 -17.62 34.85
C PRO A 281 -4.96 -16.20 35.42
N LYS A 282 -3.94 -15.53 35.97
CA LYS A 282 -4.13 -14.31 36.80
C LYS A 282 -4.26 -12.96 36.06
N ILE A 283 -4.29 -12.91 34.71
CA ILE A 283 -4.56 -11.64 34.01
C ILE A 283 -6.06 -11.40 33.84
N GLN A 284 -6.51 -10.18 34.17
CA GLN A 284 -7.88 -9.73 33.90
C GLN A 284 -8.12 -9.64 32.37
N LYS A 285 -8.96 -10.55 31.85
CA LYS A 285 -9.33 -10.69 30.42
C LYS A 285 -9.71 -9.36 29.74
N LYS A 286 -10.32 -8.42 30.46
CA LYS A 286 -10.78 -7.12 29.93
C LYS A 286 -9.63 -6.31 29.29
N TYR A 287 -8.48 -6.23 29.94
CA TYR A 287 -7.36 -5.43 29.43
C TYR A 287 -6.68 -6.03 28.19
N LEU A 288 -6.74 -7.37 28.05
CA LEU A 288 -6.17 -8.05 26.89
C LEU A 288 -6.96 -7.76 25.61
N ILE A 289 -8.29 -7.68 25.73
CA ILE A 289 -9.18 -7.32 24.64
C ILE A 289 -8.94 -5.85 24.25
N GLU A 290 -8.84 -4.95 25.23
CA GLU A 290 -8.64 -3.52 24.96
C GLU A 290 -7.34 -3.21 24.21
N ASP A 291 -6.24 -3.89 24.56
CA ASP A 291 -4.94 -3.73 23.92
C ASP A 291 -4.90 -4.34 22.50
N SER A 292 -5.82 -5.25 22.17
CA SER A 292 -5.89 -5.94 20.88
C SER A 292 -6.69 -5.17 19.83
N ILE A 293 -7.63 -4.31 20.26
CA ILE A 293 -8.56 -3.58 19.39
C ILE A 293 -7.89 -2.79 18.25
N PRO A 294 -6.82 -1.99 18.48
CA PRO A 294 -6.20 -1.23 17.39
C PRO A 294 -5.71 -2.14 16.26
N TYR A 295 -5.13 -3.29 16.60
CA TYR A 295 -4.63 -4.25 15.62
C TYR A 295 -5.76 -4.98 14.90
N ILE A 296 -6.86 -5.32 15.58
CA ILE A 296 -8.04 -5.91 14.93
C ILE A 296 -8.62 -4.95 13.90
N ILE A 297 -8.75 -3.66 14.23
CA ILE A 297 -9.26 -2.64 13.30
C ILE A 297 -8.32 -2.53 12.09
N ILE A 298 -7.01 -2.44 12.30
CA ILE A 298 -6.03 -2.35 11.21
C ILE A 298 -6.02 -3.63 10.36
N ALA A 299 -6.21 -4.81 10.96
CA ALA A 299 -6.32 -6.09 10.25
C ALA A 299 -7.53 -6.17 9.32
N LEU A 300 -8.58 -5.40 9.60
CA LEU A 300 -9.80 -5.34 8.79
C LEU A 300 -9.71 -4.34 7.63
N LEU A 301 -8.77 -3.39 7.66
CA LEU A 301 -8.63 -2.37 6.62
C LEU A 301 -8.46 -2.94 5.21
N PRO A 302 -7.66 -4.00 4.96
CA PRO A 302 -7.54 -4.58 3.61
C PRO A 302 -8.88 -5.06 3.05
N PHE A 303 -9.73 -5.63 3.89
CA PHE A 303 -11.05 -6.12 3.49
C PHE A 303 -12.00 -4.95 3.18
N ILE A 304 -11.98 -3.90 4.00
CA ILE A 304 -12.73 -2.67 3.72
C ILE A 304 -12.28 -2.07 2.39
N TRP A 305 -10.97 -2.04 2.13
CA TRP A 305 -10.42 -1.59 0.86
C TRP A 305 -10.92 -2.42 -0.32
N TYR A 306 -10.89 -3.75 -0.22
CA TYR A 306 -11.41 -4.64 -1.26
C TYR A 306 -12.91 -4.47 -1.52
N LEU A 307 -13.70 -4.05 -0.52
CA LEU A 307 -15.11 -3.73 -0.71
C LEU A 307 -15.32 -2.36 -1.41
N ILE A 308 -14.47 -1.37 -1.13
CA ILE A 308 -14.57 -0.02 -1.71
C ILE A 308 -14.06 0.01 -3.16
N VAL A 309 -12.94 -0.65 -3.45
CA VAL A 309 -12.33 -0.75 -4.78
C VAL A 309 -12.36 -2.19 -5.32
N GLY A 310 -13.54 -2.79 -5.30
CA GLY A 310 -13.76 -4.21 -5.63
C GLY A 310 -13.34 -4.59 -7.04
N GLN A 311 -13.74 -3.82 -8.05
CA GLN A 311 -13.34 -4.09 -9.45
C GLN A 311 -11.82 -4.05 -9.62
N HIS A 312 -11.17 -3.04 -9.05
CA HIS A 312 -9.71 -2.92 -9.11
C HIS A 312 -9.03 -4.11 -8.41
N SER A 313 -9.47 -4.45 -7.20
CA SER A 313 -8.91 -5.54 -6.40
C SER A 313 -9.11 -6.90 -7.07
N ASN A 314 -10.21 -7.09 -7.81
CA ASN A 314 -10.50 -8.29 -8.57
C ASN A 314 -9.64 -8.45 -9.84
N ASN A 315 -9.34 -7.33 -10.52
CA ASN A 315 -8.59 -7.35 -11.77
C ASN A 315 -7.07 -7.40 -11.54
N HIS A 316 -6.60 -6.92 -10.39
CA HIS A 316 -5.18 -6.82 -10.10
C HIS A 316 -4.73 -7.53 -8.81
N PRO A 317 -5.22 -8.76 -8.53
CA PRO A 317 -4.87 -9.48 -7.30
C PRO A 317 -3.37 -9.72 -7.18
N PHE A 318 -2.62 -9.73 -8.30
CA PHE A 318 -1.17 -9.94 -8.35
C PHE A 318 -0.31 -8.86 -7.67
N PHE A 319 -0.89 -7.71 -7.33
CA PHE A 319 -0.24 -6.78 -6.40
C PHE A 319 -1.15 -6.33 -5.26
N THR A 320 -2.46 -6.29 -5.44
CA THR A 320 -3.37 -5.81 -4.39
C THR A 320 -3.38 -6.72 -3.17
N TYR A 321 -2.99 -8.00 -3.32
CA TYR A 321 -2.95 -8.97 -2.22
C TYR A 321 -2.01 -8.52 -1.10
N ARG A 322 -0.98 -7.72 -1.42
CA ARG A 322 -0.02 -7.22 -0.43
C ARG A 322 -0.64 -6.29 0.60
N ASN A 323 -1.86 -5.79 0.39
CA ASN A 323 -2.61 -5.13 1.47
C ASN A 323 -2.85 -6.07 2.66
N LEU A 324 -2.93 -7.39 2.43
CA LEU A 324 -3.04 -8.41 3.48
C LEU A 324 -1.83 -8.42 4.44
N LEU A 325 -0.72 -7.77 4.11
CA LEU A 325 0.39 -7.52 5.03
C LEU A 325 -0.09 -7.02 6.40
N LEU A 326 -1.08 -6.11 6.40
CA LEU A 326 -1.64 -5.56 7.63
C LEU A 326 -2.31 -6.65 8.47
N THR A 327 -3.09 -7.52 7.85
CA THR A 327 -3.76 -8.66 8.51
C THR A 327 -2.75 -9.67 9.02
N ILE A 328 -1.77 -10.03 8.18
CA ILE A 328 -0.70 -11.01 8.49
C ILE A 328 0.11 -10.56 9.72
N ILE A 329 0.36 -9.25 9.87
CA ILE A 329 1.06 -8.70 11.04
C ILE A 329 0.13 -8.60 12.26
N CYS A 330 -1.07 -8.03 12.08
CA CYS A 330 -1.93 -7.65 13.19
C CYS A 330 -2.52 -8.84 13.94
N ILE A 331 -2.90 -9.92 13.25
CA ILE A 331 -3.53 -11.08 13.88
C ILE A 331 -2.58 -11.79 14.86
N PRO A 332 -1.31 -12.09 14.51
CA PRO A 332 -0.35 -12.58 15.48
C PRO A 332 -0.13 -11.61 16.65
N ILE A 333 -0.03 -10.30 16.38
CA ILE A 333 0.21 -9.31 17.44
C ILE A 333 -0.94 -9.22 18.43
N SER A 334 -2.19 -9.23 17.97
CA SER A 334 -3.35 -9.20 18.84
C SER A 334 -3.40 -10.42 19.74
N MET A 335 -3.02 -11.61 19.23
CA MET A 335 -2.89 -12.82 20.05
C MET A 335 -1.74 -12.73 21.06
N LEU A 336 -0.62 -12.10 20.73
CA LEU A 336 0.53 -11.99 21.64
C LEU A 336 0.32 -11.00 22.79
N LYS A 337 -0.62 -10.05 22.70
CA LYS A 337 -0.90 -9.11 23.80
C LYS A 337 -1.44 -9.81 25.05
N ASP A 338 -1.96 -11.02 24.91
CA ASP A 338 -2.24 -11.94 26.02
C ASP A 338 -1.00 -12.28 26.88
N LYS A 339 0.23 -12.07 26.36
CA LYS A 339 1.49 -12.54 26.96
C LYS A 339 2.28 -11.50 27.77
N VAL A 340 2.12 -10.19 27.52
CA VAL A 340 3.14 -9.18 27.92
C VAL A 340 3.12 -8.79 29.42
N LYS A 341 2.09 -9.14 30.19
CA LYS A 341 2.04 -8.83 31.64
C LYS A 341 2.65 -9.91 32.56
N TYR A 342 3.25 -10.97 32.01
CA TYR A 342 3.82 -12.07 32.80
C TYR A 342 5.32 -11.93 33.13
N LYS A 343 5.89 -10.73 33.06
CA LYS A 343 7.23 -10.43 33.58
C LYS A 343 7.18 -9.24 34.54
N ILE A 344 6.98 -9.53 35.82
CA ILE A 344 7.68 -8.91 36.94
C ILE A 344 8.11 -10.06 37.84
#